data_AF-A0AA44S507-F1
#
_entry.id   AF-A0AA44S507-F1
#
_cell.length_a   1.000
_cell.length_b   1.000
_cell.length_c   1.000
_cell.angle_alpha   90.00
_cell.angle_beta   90.00
_cell.angle_gamma   90.00
#
_symmetry.space_group_name_H-M   'P 1'
#
loop_
_entity.id
_entity.type
_entity.pdbx_description
1 polymer ?
#
loop_
_entity_poly.entity_id
_entity_poly.type
_entity_poly.pdbx_seq_one_letter_code
_entity_poly.pdbx_strand_id
1 'polypeptide(L)'
;MRQGCSRRGFLQVAEAAAATGLFAGCSSPKPPPGTPGGAAVTITHLFGQTVIKEPPKRVVSAGYTEQDDLLAVDVVPSAVTDWFGDQPFAVWPWAAPKLGGARPAVLNLDN
;
A
#
# COMPACT_ATOMS: atom_id res chain seq x y z
N MET A 1 30.54 49.78 17.62
CA MET A 1 30.45 49.18 16.27
C MET A 1 31.43 48.02 16.19
N ARG A 2 30.95 46.80 15.86
CA ARG A 2 31.65 45.74 15.08
C ARG A 2 32.90 45.11 15.75
N GLN A 3 33.08 43.78 15.95
CA GLN A 3 32.52 42.52 15.43
C GLN A 3 32.84 41.43 16.48
N GLY A 4 31.98 40.51 16.90
CA GLY A 4 31.26 39.51 16.10
C GLY A 4 31.93 38.15 16.27
N CYS A 5 31.61 37.42 17.36
CA CYS A 5 32.09 36.04 17.58
C CYS A 5 31.72 35.16 16.38
N SER A 6 32.73 34.69 15.65
CA SER A 6 32.55 33.90 14.45
C SER A 6 32.34 32.43 14.80
N ARG A 7 31.24 31.86 14.31
CA ARG A 7 30.79 30.45 14.43
C ARG A 7 31.76 29.40 13.85
N ARG A 8 32.96 29.80 13.41
CA ARG A 8 33.92 28.94 12.69
C ARG A 8 35.01 28.30 13.58
N GLY A 9 35.03 28.58 14.88
CA GLY A 9 36.03 28.01 15.80
C GLY A 9 35.66 26.67 16.43
N PHE A 10 34.49 26.10 16.14
CA PHE A 10 33.95 24.95 16.88
C PHE A 10 34.11 23.57 16.19
N LEU A 11 34.89 23.49 15.09
CA LEU A 11 34.99 22.26 14.28
C LEU A 11 36.43 21.82 13.99
N GLN A 12 37.35 22.06 14.91
CA GLN A 12 38.69 21.50 14.83
C GLN A 12 39.05 20.96 16.21
N VAL A 13 39.44 19.68 16.26
CA VAL A 13 40.01 18.93 17.41
C VAL A 13 39.01 18.21 18.34
N ALA A 14 38.57 17.04 17.87
CA ALA A 14 38.46 15.80 18.66
C ALA A 14 38.42 14.64 17.63
N GLU A 15 39.56 14.22 17.07
CA GLU A 15 40.36 13.08 17.55
C GLU A 15 39.49 11.85 17.87
N ALA A 16 39.41 10.91 16.93
CA ALA A 16 40.29 9.74 16.86
C ALA A 16 40.00 8.68 17.95
N ALA A 17 38.86 7.99 17.84
CA ALA A 17 38.68 6.64 18.38
C ALA A 17 37.44 5.99 17.74
N ALA A 18 37.65 4.86 17.06
CA ALA A 18 36.70 3.79 16.69
C ALA A 18 36.95 3.32 15.25
N ALA A 19 37.96 2.47 15.15
CA ALA A 19 38.12 1.56 14.05
C ALA A 19 36.88 0.64 13.94
N THR A 20 36.60 0.25 12.69
CA THR A 20 36.05 -1.05 12.26
C THR A 20 34.65 -1.48 12.75
N GLY A 21 33.76 -1.62 11.77
CA GLY A 21 32.58 -2.50 11.79
C GLY A 21 31.36 -1.83 12.44
N LEU A 22 30.18 -1.76 11.84
CA LEU A 22 29.59 -2.57 10.78
C LEU A 22 28.79 -1.64 9.87
N PHE A 23 29.09 -1.65 8.56
CA PHE A 23 28.03 -1.43 7.58
C PHE A 23 27.13 -2.65 7.69
N ALA A 24 26.14 -2.60 8.58
CA ALA A 24 25.03 -3.53 8.57
C ALA A 24 24.25 -3.27 7.28
N GLY A 25 24.75 -3.85 6.19
CA GLY A 25 24.03 -3.95 4.94
C GLY A 25 22.76 -4.72 5.24
N CYS A 26 21.64 -4.01 5.32
CA CYS A 26 20.32 -4.61 5.17
C CYS A 26 20.21 -5.07 3.71
N SER A 27 20.82 -6.21 3.41
CA SER A 27 20.53 -6.93 2.17
C SER A 27 19.19 -7.60 2.37
N SER A 28 18.11 -6.89 2.02
CA SER A 28 16.81 -7.52 1.84
C SER A 28 16.98 -8.66 0.83
N PRO A 29 16.46 -9.88 1.09
CA PRO A 29 16.55 -10.97 0.13
C PRO A 29 16.01 -10.51 -1.22
N LYS A 30 16.87 -10.45 -2.24
CA LYS A 30 16.48 -10.16 -3.61
C LYS A 30 15.66 -11.35 -4.10
N PRO A 31 14.39 -11.18 -4.46
CA PRO A 31 13.60 -12.27 -5.04
C PRO A 31 14.28 -12.76 -6.33
N PRO A 32 14.33 -14.07 -6.59
CA PRO A 32 14.96 -14.60 -7.79
C PRO A 32 14.29 -14.04 -9.05
N PRO A 33 15.07 -13.72 -10.11
CA PRO A 33 14.50 -13.22 -11.36
C PRO A 33 13.67 -14.33 -12.02
N GLY A 34 12.40 -14.03 -12.35
CA GLY A 34 11.53 -14.95 -13.09
C GLY A 34 10.32 -15.50 -12.34
N THR A 35 9.87 -14.88 -11.24
CA THR A 35 8.54 -15.17 -10.67
C THR A 35 7.52 -14.19 -11.25
N PRO A 36 6.64 -14.59 -12.18
CA PRO A 36 5.46 -13.81 -12.51
C PRO A 36 4.46 -13.95 -11.36
N GLY A 37 4.49 -13.00 -10.43
CA GLY A 37 3.66 -12.98 -9.23
C GLY A 37 4.43 -12.37 -8.08
N GLY A 38 3.88 -11.30 -7.48
CA GLY A 38 4.43 -10.76 -6.23
C GLY A 38 4.58 -11.88 -5.21
N ALA A 39 5.65 -11.82 -4.41
CA ALA A 39 5.87 -12.78 -3.34
C ALA A 39 4.62 -12.90 -2.46
N ALA A 40 4.33 -14.11 -1.95
CA ALA A 40 3.19 -14.33 -1.08
C ALA A 40 3.20 -13.34 0.10
N VAL A 41 2.04 -12.75 0.40
CA VAL A 41 1.87 -11.76 1.47
C VAL A 41 0.97 -12.34 2.54
N THR A 42 1.38 -12.24 3.80
CA THR A 42 0.56 -12.60 4.97
C THR A 42 0.02 -11.35 5.62
N ILE A 43 -1.31 -11.24 5.71
CA ILE A 43 -2.01 -10.13 6.35
C ILE A 43 -2.49 -10.57 7.73
N THR A 44 -2.18 -9.79 8.77
CA THR A 44 -2.72 -9.98 10.11
C THR A 44 -3.96 -9.11 10.29
N HIS A 45 -5.02 -9.67 10.84
CA HIS A 45 -6.29 -8.99 11.15
C HIS A 45 -6.87 -9.55 12.45
N LEU A 46 -7.99 -8.98 12.91
CA LEU A 46 -8.62 -9.35 14.19
C LEU A 46 -8.85 -10.87 14.34
N PHE A 47 -9.23 -11.54 13.25
CA PHE A 47 -9.52 -12.99 13.23
C PHE A 47 -8.30 -13.89 12.95
N GLY A 48 -7.07 -13.38 13.06
CA GLY A 48 -5.84 -14.14 12.83
C GLY A 48 -5.07 -13.67 11.59
N GLN A 49 -4.65 -14.59 10.73
CA GLN A 49 -3.83 -14.30 9.56
C GLN A 49 -4.41 -14.89 8.28
N THR A 50 -4.29 -14.17 7.17
CA THR A 50 -4.64 -14.63 5.83
C THR A 50 -3.41 -14.56 4.91
N VAL A 51 -3.14 -15.64 4.18
CA VAL A 51 -2.02 -15.71 3.21
C VAL A 51 -2.55 -15.52 1.79
N ILE A 52 -2.08 -14.48 1.12
CA ILE A 52 -2.35 -14.19 -0.30
C ILE A 52 -1.14 -14.67 -1.10
N LYS A 53 -1.31 -15.76 -1.86
CA LYS A 53 -0.19 -16.45 -2.54
C LYS A 53 0.39 -15.67 -3.71
N GLU A 54 -0.46 -14.94 -4.43
CA GLU A 54 -0.13 -14.19 -5.64
C GLU A 54 -1.10 -13.01 -5.80
N PRO A 55 -0.81 -12.01 -6.65
CA PRO A 55 -1.75 -10.93 -6.93
C PRO A 55 -3.13 -11.45 -7.38
N PRO A 56 -4.23 -11.05 -6.72
CA PRO A 56 -5.54 -11.62 -6.96
C PRO A 56 -6.11 -11.20 -8.31
N LYS A 57 -6.70 -12.16 -9.04
CA LYS A 57 -7.37 -11.92 -10.34
C LYS A 57 -8.89 -11.73 -10.22
N ARG A 58 -9.47 -12.11 -9.08
CA ARG A 58 -10.90 -11.97 -8.78
C ARG A 58 -11.04 -11.54 -7.31
N VAL A 59 -11.59 -10.36 -7.10
CA VAL A 59 -11.78 -9.77 -5.77
C VAL A 59 -13.25 -9.47 -5.55
N VAL A 60 -13.72 -9.66 -4.32
CA VAL A 60 -15.08 -9.29 -3.90
C VAL A 60 -15.00 -8.12 -2.93
N SER A 61 -15.62 -7.02 -3.34
CA SER A 61 -16.03 -5.84 -2.58
C SER A 61 -17.01 -6.12 -1.44
N ALA A 62 -16.64 -6.78 -0.34
CA ALA A 62 -17.63 -7.26 0.64
C ALA A 62 -18.08 -6.22 1.69
N GLY A 63 -17.33 -5.13 1.87
CA GLY A 63 -17.77 -3.99 2.68
C GLY A 63 -18.27 -2.84 1.82
N TYR A 64 -18.69 -1.75 2.48
CA TYR A 64 -19.35 -0.63 1.83
C TYR A 64 -18.41 0.32 1.07
N THR A 65 -17.11 0.32 1.38
CA THR A 65 -16.19 1.38 0.94
C THR A 65 -14.94 0.85 0.24
N GLU A 66 -14.63 -0.44 0.39
CA GLU A 66 -13.37 -1.04 -0.04
C GLU A 66 -13.22 -1.05 -1.57
N GLN A 67 -14.30 -0.88 -2.33
CA GLN A 67 -14.23 -0.74 -3.79
C GLN A 67 -13.41 0.49 -4.22
N ASP A 68 -13.41 1.58 -3.46
CA ASP A 68 -12.66 2.79 -3.81
C ASP A 68 -11.16 2.55 -3.69
N ASP A 69 -10.71 1.91 -2.60
CA ASP A 69 -9.30 1.57 -2.38
C ASP A 69 -8.80 0.59 -3.43
N LEU A 70 -9.60 -0.43 -3.76
CA LEU A 70 -9.29 -1.41 -4.80
C LEU A 70 -9.15 -0.73 -6.18
N LEU A 71 -10.11 0.12 -6.55
CA LEU A 71 -10.10 0.84 -7.82
C LEU A 71 -8.94 1.85 -7.91
N ALA A 72 -8.53 2.46 -6.80
CA ALA A 72 -7.40 3.39 -6.76
C ALA A 72 -6.06 2.73 -7.18
N VAL A 73 -5.90 1.44 -6.86
CA VAL A 73 -4.72 0.62 -7.23
C VAL A 73 -4.96 -0.28 -8.45
N ASP A 74 -5.95 0.09 -9.28
CA ASP A 74 -6.30 -0.58 -10.54
C ASP A 74 -6.76 -2.05 -10.38
N VAL A 75 -7.28 -2.41 -9.20
CA VAL A 75 -7.95 -3.69 -8.95
C VAL A 75 -9.45 -3.50 -9.13
N VAL A 76 -9.99 -4.00 -10.25
CA VAL A 76 -11.43 -3.95 -10.53
C VAL A 76 -12.14 -5.14 -9.84
N PRO A 77 -13.04 -4.90 -8.87
CA PRO A 77 -13.76 -5.99 -8.20
C PRO A 77 -14.69 -6.73 -9.16
N SER A 78 -14.92 -8.02 -8.89
CA SER A 78 -15.93 -8.82 -9.60
C SER A 78 -17.33 -8.65 -9.01
N ALA A 79 -17.41 -8.21 -7.76
CA ALA A 79 -18.63 -7.81 -7.08
C ALA A 79 -18.35 -6.63 -6.14
N VAL A 80 -19.31 -5.74 -5.98
CA VAL A 80 -19.27 -4.57 -5.08
C VAL A 80 -20.52 -4.59 -4.22
N THR A 81 -20.39 -4.26 -2.93
CA THR A 81 -21.53 -4.17 -2.02
C THR A 81 -22.11 -2.76 -2.07
N ASP A 82 -23.40 -2.66 -2.32
CA ASP A 82 -24.11 -1.38 -2.28
C ASP A 82 -24.23 -0.88 -0.84
N TRP A 83 -24.08 0.42 -0.66
CA TRP A 83 -24.28 1.09 0.63
C TRP A 83 -25.50 2.00 0.58
N PHE A 84 -25.47 3.01 -0.29
CA PHE A 84 -26.58 3.92 -0.53
C PHE A 84 -26.34 4.72 -1.82
N GLY A 85 -27.36 5.43 -2.25
CA GLY A 85 -27.27 6.41 -3.34
C GLY A 85 -27.51 5.83 -4.74
N ASP A 86 -27.83 4.53 -4.84
CA ASP A 86 -28.23 3.84 -6.06
C ASP A 86 -27.31 4.18 -7.26
N GLN A 87 -26.01 4.20 -6.98
CA GLN A 87 -25.01 4.52 -7.99
C GLN A 87 -24.85 3.34 -8.94
N PRO A 88 -24.60 3.58 -10.24
CA PRO A 88 -24.34 2.50 -11.19
C PRO A 88 -23.24 1.56 -10.68
N PHE A 89 -23.59 0.28 -10.53
CA PHE A 89 -22.69 -0.76 -10.02
C PHE A 89 -22.13 -0.50 -8.60
N ALA A 90 -22.84 0.28 -7.77
CA ALA A 90 -22.41 0.69 -6.43
C ALA A 90 -21.06 1.45 -6.37
N VAL A 91 -20.69 2.09 -7.49
CA VAL A 91 -19.46 2.91 -7.58
C VAL A 91 -19.82 4.37 -7.81
N TRP A 92 -19.34 5.22 -6.92
CA TRP A 92 -19.60 6.65 -6.95
C TRP A 92 -18.81 7.39 -8.05
N PRO A 93 -19.23 8.62 -8.44
CA PRO A 93 -18.67 9.31 -9.61
C PRO A 93 -17.16 9.56 -9.58
N TRP A 94 -16.57 9.67 -8.39
CA TRP A 94 -15.12 9.87 -8.25
C TRP A 94 -14.30 8.61 -8.60
N ALA A 95 -14.85 7.42 -8.38
CA ALA A 95 -14.19 6.14 -8.68
C ALA A 95 -14.65 5.53 -10.03
N ALA A 96 -15.76 6.02 -10.60
CA ALA A 96 -16.29 5.54 -11.88
C ALA A 96 -15.27 5.53 -13.05
N PRO A 97 -14.36 6.52 -13.21
CA PRO A 97 -13.33 6.46 -14.25
C PRO A 97 -12.38 5.27 -14.11
N LYS A 98 -12.10 4.82 -12.87
CA LYS A 98 -11.26 3.66 -12.58
C LYS A 98 -11.99 2.33 -12.81
N LEU A 99 -13.32 2.31 -12.64
CA LEU A 99 -14.14 1.15 -12.99
C LEU A 99 -14.18 0.92 -14.51
N GLY A 100 -14.16 2.00 -15.30
CA GLY A 100 -14.17 1.94 -16.76
C GLY A 100 -15.45 1.28 -17.29
N GLY A 101 -15.30 0.30 -18.18
CA GLY A 101 -16.42 -0.44 -18.77
C GLY A 101 -16.88 -1.67 -17.98
N ALA A 102 -16.28 -1.93 -16.81
CA ALA A 102 -16.59 -3.10 -16.02
C ALA A 102 -18.00 -3.04 -15.41
N ARG A 103 -18.60 -4.21 -15.20
CA ARG A 103 -19.97 -4.37 -14.69
C ARG A 103 -19.97 -5.40 -13.57
N PRO A 104 -19.47 -5.06 -12.37
CA PRO A 104 -19.44 -6.00 -11.25
C PRO A 104 -20.87 -6.35 -10.81
N ALA A 105 -21.02 -7.52 -10.21
CA ALA A 105 -22.26 -7.87 -9.53
C ALA A 105 -22.45 -6.92 -8.33
N VAL A 106 -23.65 -6.38 -8.16
CA VAL A 106 -24.00 -5.57 -7.00
C VAL A 106 -24.56 -6.49 -5.92
N LEU A 107 -23.93 -6.48 -4.75
CA LEU A 107 -24.38 -7.21 -3.56
C LEU A 107 -25.24 -6.26 -2.72
N ASN A 108 -26.39 -6.72 -2.26
CA ASN A 108 -27.27 -5.96 -1.38
C ASN A 108 -27.50 -6.77 -0.10
N LEU A 109 -27.31 -6.12 1.05
CA LEU A 109 -27.34 -6.75 2.38
C LEU A 109 -28.68 -6.59 3.12
N ASP A 110 -29.67 -5.94 2.49
CA ASP A 110 -30.98 -5.66 3.08
C ASP A 110 -32.01 -6.81 2.90
N ASN A 111 -31.58 -7.96 2.38
CA ASN A 111 -32.42 -9.14 2.18
C ASN A 111 -32.26 -10.20 3.27
#